data_AF-A0A0F7NG23-F1
#
_entry.id   AF-A0A0F7NG23-F1
#
_cell.length_a   1.000
_cell.length_b   1.000
_cell.length_c   1.000
_cell.angle_alpha   90.00
_cell.angle_beta   90.00
_cell.angle_gamma   90.00
#
_symmetry.space_group_name_H-M   'P 1'
#
loop_
_entity.id
_entity.type
_entity.pdbx_description
1 polymer ?
#
loop_
_entity_poly.entity_id
_entity_poly.type
_entity_poly.pdbx_seq_one_letter_code
_entity_poly.pdbx_strand_id
1 'polypeptide(L)'
;MHPIRRRAGAAVAALAAFAALSPLTAPAAPAGAAAREPAEAGGLLVVQANLQEAVRPADAAETADLDTFVDRLTAAAPAPPDALLLTEVLGPGARHVAARLGDATGERYQVAVAPGDSPYLPDGAVRESAIVVNADTVRTVGTPGFHRVQSEDQAYAVVETRARPVLRAPLVSAHVAGSPAPAAEALAGFLAERHPARAGTPQVDVLGGDFRAGRCAEPVAYLAIGCAPAPFWDALTAQRAYRDTAYERGAEPWSAYRTYLFARGDVRDGYVDAAYRRELPDARACKEAFDRGEGASAPPECRGTYYADQPFSFARLAAPPPTATAVVPGRAEMSRCELGERVGDAVALVANYTAEPVTREVTAAADAPLAVSPAAATLQVPAGQARAARLSLTAAADTPPGEYPVRVRVGDEAFTVPVTVTPECTEPRVYATSWHSGSEPERAVDGDPNTFWHSEYVPVTPLPQSLTLNLGAVRQVDRVTYQPRVDGNLNGTILQYKVYVSADGREFTEVAAGTWDRDARLKTASFAAAGARYVRLEAHTASGGSYASAAEVTAG
;
A
#
# COMPACT_ATOMS: atom_id res chain seq x y z
N MET A 1 45.22 -38.56 -82.62
CA MET A 1 46.60 -38.71 -82.12
C MET A 1 46.64 -38.28 -80.66
N HIS A 2 46.82 -39.23 -79.74
CA HIS A 2 47.26 -38.99 -78.37
C HIS A 2 48.80 -38.80 -78.38
N PRO A 3 49.43 -38.02 -77.46
CA PRO A 3 49.54 -38.34 -76.01
C PRO A 3 49.27 -37.13 -75.07
N ILE A 4 48.79 -37.25 -73.81
CA ILE A 4 49.40 -37.81 -72.57
C ILE A 4 50.66 -36.98 -72.19
N ARG A 5 50.84 -36.26 -71.06
CA ARG A 5 50.62 -36.58 -69.62
C ARG A 5 50.98 -35.36 -68.70
N ARG A 6 50.25 -35.22 -67.56
CA ARG A 6 50.68 -34.94 -66.15
C ARG A 6 51.47 -33.65 -65.82
N ARG A 7 51.39 -33.04 -64.62
CA ARG A 7 50.48 -33.04 -63.45
C ARG A 7 50.95 -31.89 -62.53
N ALA A 8 50.02 -31.42 -61.69
CA ALA A 8 50.20 -30.88 -60.33
C ALA A 8 50.62 -29.40 -60.12
N GLY A 9 49.89 -28.73 -59.22
CA GLY A 9 50.42 -27.62 -58.42
C GLY A 9 49.47 -26.45 -58.14
N ALA A 10 48.50 -26.68 -57.26
CA ALA A 10 47.92 -25.77 -56.26
C ALA A 10 47.51 -24.30 -56.57
N ALA A 11 46.26 -24.05 -56.16
CA ALA A 11 45.74 -22.88 -55.43
C ALA A 11 45.38 -21.61 -56.22
N VAL A 12 44.11 -21.64 -56.60
CA VAL A 12 43.17 -20.62 -57.07
C VAL A 12 43.24 -19.29 -56.31
N ALA A 13 43.29 -18.20 -57.08
CA ALA A 13 42.94 -16.86 -56.66
C ALA A 13 41.72 -16.35 -57.46
N ALA A 14 40.94 -15.52 -56.78
CA ALA A 14 40.18 -14.37 -57.27
C ALA A 14 38.88 -14.57 -58.10
N LEU A 15 37.83 -13.96 -57.52
CA LEU A 15 36.77 -13.13 -58.12
C LEU A 15 35.97 -13.64 -59.32
N ALA A 16 34.65 -13.71 -59.13
CA ALA A 16 33.70 -13.26 -60.14
C ALA A 16 32.45 -12.66 -59.49
N ALA A 17 32.05 -11.50 -60.01
CA ALA A 17 30.91 -10.70 -59.64
C ALA A 17 29.57 -11.39 -59.92
N PHE A 18 28.52 -11.05 -59.17
CA PHE A 18 27.13 -11.26 -59.62
C PHE A 18 26.22 -10.10 -59.24
N ALA A 19 25.34 -9.81 -60.20
CA ALA A 19 24.44 -8.68 -60.30
C ALA A 19 23.35 -8.64 -59.21
N ALA A 20 22.97 -7.42 -58.86
CA ALA A 20 21.94 -7.10 -57.88
C ALA A 20 20.53 -7.47 -58.37
N LEU A 21 19.87 -8.36 -57.62
CA LEU A 21 18.43 -8.49 -57.53
C LEU A 21 18.09 -8.30 -56.05
N SER A 22 17.49 -7.17 -55.70
CA SER A 22 17.05 -6.89 -54.33
C SER A 22 15.90 -7.82 -53.94
N PRO A 23 16.01 -8.58 -52.84
CA PRO A 23 14.84 -9.20 -52.26
C PRO A 23 14.02 -8.11 -51.56
N LEU A 24 12.71 -8.12 -51.79
CA LEU A 24 11.74 -7.36 -51.00
C LEU A 24 11.94 -7.73 -49.52
N THR A 25 12.52 -6.82 -48.75
CA THR A 25 12.53 -6.88 -47.29
C THR A 25 11.10 -6.75 -46.81
N ALA A 26 10.56 -7.82 -46.21
CA ALA A 26 9.39 -7.72 -45.35
C ALA A 26 9.65 -6.67 -44.27
N PRO A 27 8.64 -5.85 -43.90
CA PRO A 27 8.84 -4.85 -42.86
C PRO A 27 9.20 -5.55 -41.55
N ALA A 28 10.22 -5.04 -40.88
CA ALA A 28 10.62 -5.50 -39.56
C ALA A 28 9.44 -5.36 -38.59
N ALA A 29 9.12 -6.45 -37.88
CA ALA A 29 8.19 -6.42 -36.76
C ALA A 29 8.70 -5.43 -35.70
N PRO A 30 7.81 -4.67 -35.03
CA PRO A 30 8.21 -3.72 -34.02
C PRO A 30 8.91 -4.44 -32.86
N ALA A 31 10.04 -3.89 -32.44
CA ALA A 31 10.76 -4.32 -31.25
C ALA A 31 9.93 -3.95 -30.01
N GLY A 32 9.52 -4.95 -29.22
CA GLY A 32 8.78 -4.73 -28.00
C GLY A 32 8.01 -5.95 -27.47
N ALA A 33 8.51 -7.17 -27.67
CA ALA A 33 8.04 -8.32 -26.91
C ALA A 33 9.23 -8.79 -26.07
N ALA A 34 9.27 -8.39 -24.80
CA ALA A 34 10.10 -9.06 -23.82
C ALA A 34 9.79 -10.56 -23.91
N ALA A 35 10.82 -11.41 -23.88
CA ALA A 35 10.64 -12.85 -23.94
C ALA A 35 9.72 -13.28 -22.78
N ARG A 36 8.54 -13.83 -23.14
CA ARG A 36 7.54 -14.41 -22.24
C ARG A 36 8.22 -15.30 -21.20
N GLU A 37 8.06 -15.02 -19.91
CA GLU A 37 8.29 -16.06 -18.91
C GLU A 37 7.18 -17.12 -19.07
N PRO A 38 7.52 -18.41 -19.16
CA PRO A 38 6.49 -19.44 -19.15
C PRO A 38 5.71 -19.35 -17.83
N ALA A 39 4.38 -19.49 -17.90
CA ALA A 39 3.54 -19.62 -16.72
C ALA A 39 4.13 -20.69 -15.80
N GLU A 40 4.59 -20.30 -14.61
CA GLU A 40 5.22 -21.22 -13.68
C GLU A 40 4.23 -22.29 -13.24
N ALA A 41 4.68 -23.54 -13.24
CA ALA A 41 3.85 -24.68 -12.90
C ALA A 41 3.28 -24.57 -11.47
N GLY A 42 1.95 -24.40 -11.37
CA GLY A 42 1.23 -24.44 -10.10
C GLY A 42 0.94 -23.10 -9.42
N GLY A 43 1.08 -21.96 -10.13
CA GLY A 43 0.71 -20.62 -9.65
C GLY A 43 -0.49 -19.98 -10.36
N LEU A 44 -0.82 -18.75 -9.96
CA LEU A 44 -1.85 -17.88 -10.54
C LEU A 44 -1.37 -16.42 -10.57
N LEU A 45 -1.58 -15.71 -11.68
CA LEU A 45 -1.45 -14.26 -11.78
C LEU A 45 -2.84 -13.62 -11.64
N VAL A 46 -3.07 -12.96 -10.50
CA VAL A 46 -4.35 -12.30 -10.20
C VAL A 46 -4.18 -10.79 -10.20
N VAL A 47 -5.07 -10.09 -10.90
CA VAL A 47 -5.10 -8.63 -10.98
C VAL A 47 -6.27 -8.11 -10.14
N GLN A 48 -6.07 -7.00 -9.44
CA GLN A 48 -7.12 -6.22 -8.81
C GLN A 48 -7.13 -4.80 -9.39
N ALA A 49 -8.30 -4.33 -9.81
CA ALA A 49 -8.50 -2.96 -10.27
C ALA A 49 -9.88 -2.43 -9.87
N ASN A 50 -9.91 -1.20 -9.35
CA ASN A 50 -11.13 -0.40 -9.29
C ASN A 50 -11.19 0.46 -10.57
N LEU A 51 -12.21 0.27 -11.40
CA LEU A 51 -12.31 0.90 -12.73
C LEU A 51 -13.24 2.13 -12.77
N GLN A 52 -13.99 2.44 -11.71
CA GLN A 52 -14.92 3.59 -11.62
C GLN A 52 -16.06 3.67 -12.67
N GLU A 53 -16.15 2.75 -13.63
CA GLU A 53 -17.14 2.74 -14.73
C GLU A 53 -18.60 2.69 -14.26
N ALA A 54 -18.89 1.97 -13.18
CA ALA A 54 -20.27 1.75 -12.72
C ALA A 54 -20.96 2.99 -12.13
N VAL A 55 -20.22 4.09 -11.94
CA VAL A 55 -20.71 5.26 -11.21
C VAL A 55 -21.66 6.11 -12.06
N ARG A 56 -21.48 6.16 -13.40
CA ARG A 56 -22.25 7.07 -14.28
C ARG A 56 -22.61 6.45 -15.64
N PRO A 57 -23.88 6.57 -16.11
CA PRO A 57 -24.28 6.02 -17.41
C PRO A 57 -23.54 6.59 -18.62
N ALA A 58 -23.07 7.84 -18.54
CA ALA A 58 -22.31 8.47 -19.63
C ALA A 58 -20.88 7.91 -19.72
N ASP A 59 -20.28 7.57 -18.58
CA ASP A 59 -18.96 6.97 -18.46
C ASP A 59 -19.02 5.50 -18.94
N ALA A 60 -20.01 4.74 -18.46
CA ALA A 60 -20.28 3.36 -18.90
C ALA A 60 -20.56 3.18 -20.42
N ALA A 61 -20.85 4.27 -21.13
CA ALA A 61 -21.08 4.24 -22.58
C ALA A 61 -19.79 4.41 -23.41
N GLU A 62 -18.69 4.87 -22.79
CA GLU A 62 -17.39 5.10 -23.40
C GLU A 62 -16.33 4.23 -22.73
N THR A 63 -15.59 3.43 -23.49
CA THR A 63 -14.67 2.41 -22.92
C THR A 63 -13.18 2.73 -23.12
N ALA A 64 -12.84 3.99 -23.38
CA ALA A 64 -11.48 4.40 -23.72
C ALA A 64 -10.51 4.30 -22.53
N ASP A 65 -11.01 4.54 -21.33
CA ASP A 65 -10.36 4.28 -20.04
C ASP A 65 -10.07 2.79 -19.85
N LEU A 66 -11.04 1.92 -20.18
CA LEU A 66 -10.90 0.47 -20.09
C LEU A 66 -9.84 -0.06 -21.08
N ASP A 67 -9.76 0.52 -22.27
CA ASP A 67 -8.70 0.22 -23.24
C ASP A 67 -7.32 0.62 -22.68
N THR A 68 -7.22 1.81 -22.09
CA THR A 68 -5.99 2.30 -21.44
C THR A 68 -5.57 1.40 -20.28
N PHE A 69 -6.51 0.94 -19.46
CA PHE A 69 -6.26 -0.04 -18.40
C PHE A 69 -5.65 -1.33 -18.96
N VAL A 70 -6.23 -1.91 -20.01
CA VAL A 70 -5.74 -3.16 -20.62
C VAL A 70 -4.34 -2.97 -21.23
N ASP A 71 -4.10 -1.85 -21.92
CA ASP A 71 -2.81 -1.56 -22.53
C ASP A 71 -1.71 -1.42 -21.46
N ARG A 72 -1.99 -0.71 -20.36
CA ARG A 72 -1.05 -0.58 -19.23
C ARG A 72 -0.83 -1.91 -18.51
N LEU A 73 -1.90 -2.66 -18.26
CA LEU A 73 -1.81 -3.97 -17.61
C LEU A 73 -0.96 -4.94 -18.42
N THR A 74 -1.21 -5.05 -19.72
CA THR A 74 -0.47 -5.98 -20.59
C THR A 74 0.97 -5.56 -20.84
N ALA A 75 1.28 -4.26 -20.75
CA ALA A 75 2.66 -3.76 -20.79
C ALA A 75 3.44 -4.07 -19.49
N ALA A 76 2.76 -4.06 -18.33
CA ALA A 76 3.39 -4.26 -17.03
C ALA A 76 3.44 -5.72 -16.56
N ALA A 77 2.42 -6.52 -16.90
CA ALA A 77 2.28 -7.88 -16.39
C ALA A 77 3.34 -8.84 -17.00
N PRO A 78 3.96 -9.72 -16.20
CA PRO A 78 4.99 -10.65 -16.67
C PRO A 78 4.42 -11.76 -17.58
N ALA A 79 3.10 -11.97 -17.53
CA ALA A 79 2.35 -12.93 -18.34
C ALA A 79 0.89 -12.48 -18.46
N PRO A 80 0.10 -13.04 -19.39
CA PRO A 80 -1.35 -12.84 -19.41
C PRO A 80 -2.00 -13.23 -18.07
N PRO A 81 -2.84 -12.38 -17.49
CA PRO A 81 -3.45 -12.64 -16.19
C PRO A 81 -4.40 -13.83 -16.23
N ASP A 82 -4.42 -14.64 -15.16
CA ASP A 82 -5.32 -15.79 -15.01
C ASP A 82 -6.71 -15.36 -14.55
N ALA A 83 -6.78 -14.33 -13.71
CA ALA A 83 -8.01 -13.76 -13.21
C ALA A 83 -7.87 -12.26 -12.95
N LEU A 84 -8.96 -11.53 -13.17
CA LEU A 84 -9.10 -10.13 -12.82
C LEU A 84 -10.27 -9.99 -11.85
N LEU A 85 -10.00 -9.33 -10.75
CA LEU A 85 -10.95 -8.91 -9.73
C LEU A 85 -11.21 -7.42 -9.98
N LEU A 86 -12.41 -7.11 -10.45
CA LEU A 86 -12.78 -5.77 -10.91
C LEU A 86 -13.87 -5.20 -10.01
N THR A 87 -13.71 -3.95 -9.59
CA THR A 87 -14.69 -3.21 -8.79
C THR A 87 -15.08 -1.91 -9.48
N GLU A 88 -16.29 -1.43 -9.18
CA GLU A 88 -16.98 -0.36 -9.93
C GLU A 88 -17.01 -0.60 -11.43
N VAL A 89 -17.44 -1.80 -11.82
CA VAL A 89 -17.63 -2.14 -13.23
C VAL A 89 -18.95 -2.87 -13.44
N LEU A 90 -19.66 -2.53 -14.52
CA LEU A 90 -20.88 -3.17 -14.95
C LEU A 90 -20.62 -4.35 -15.91
N GLY A 91 -21.68 -5.08 -16.22
CA GLY A 91 -21.62 -6.22 -17.14
C GLY A 91 -21.01 -5.87 -18.51
N PRO A 92 -21.41 -4.76 -19.17
CA PRO A 92 -20.82 -4.32 -20.43
C PRO A 92 -19.32 -4.03 -20.33
N GLY A 93 -18.89 -3.23 -19.34
CA GLY A 93 -17.47 -2.93 -19.12
C GLY A 93 -16.62 -4.17 -18.87
N ALA A 94 -17.09 -5.11 -18.04
CA ALA A 94 -16.37 -6.36 -17.79
C ALA A 94 -16.23 -7.24 -19.05
N ARG A 95 -17.25 -7.24 -19.93
CA ARG A 95 -17.18 -7.93 -21.24
C ARG A 95 -16.21 -7.23 -22.19
N HIS A 96 -16.16 -5.91 -22.18
CA HIS A 96 -15.20 -5.12 -22.97
C HIS A 96 -13.76 -5.43 -22.56
N VAL A 97 -13.46 -5.38 -21.26
CA VAL A 97 -12.15 -5.74 -20.70
C VAL A 97 -11.75 -7.16 -21.12
N ALA A 98 -12.65 -8.14 -21.00
CA ALA A 98 -12.38 -9.51 -21.42
C ALA A 98 -12.06 -9.62 -22.93
N ALA A 99 -12.82 -8.94 -23.79
CA ALA A 99 -12.58 -8.96 -25.23
C ALA A 99 -11.21 -8.32 -25.57
N ARG A 100 -10.92 -7.14 -25.00
CA ARG A 100 -9.68 -6.41 -25.25
C ARG A 100 -8.45 -7.15 -24.75
N LEU A 101 -8.53 -7.82 -23.60
CA LEU A 101 -7.48 -8.73 -23.13
C LEU A 101 -7.27 -9.89 -24.10
N GLY A 102 -8.34 -10.47 -24.62
CA GLY A 102 -8.24 -11.53 -25.63
C GLY A 102 -7.53 -11.07 -26.90
N ASP A 103 -7.84 -9.87 -27.39
CA ASP A 103 -7.16 -9.26 -28.53
C ASP A 103 -5.69 -8.95 -28.26
N ALA A 104 -5.37 -8.44 -27.06
CA ALA A 104 -4.01 -8.04 -26.69
C ALA A 104 -3.09 -9.25 -26.41
N THR A 105 -3.64 -10.35 -25.89
CA THR A 105 -2.84 -11.51 -25.43
C THR A 105 -2.92 -12.72 -26.35
N GLY A 106 -3.97 -12.80 -27.18
CA GLY A 106 -4.31 -13.97 -27.99
C GLY A 106 -4.96 -15.11 -27.20
N GLU A 107 -5.37 -14.89 -25.95
CA GLU A 107 -5.95 -15.91 -25.06
C GLU A 107 -7.46 -15.70 -24.85
N ARG A 108 -8.18 -16.74 -24.43
CA ARG A 108 -9.64 -16.69 -24.27
C ARG A 108 -10.05 -16.23 -22.89
N TYR A 109 -10.46 -14.97 -22.76
CA TYR A 109 -11.03 -14.43 -21.53
C TYR A 109 -12.56 -14.57 -21.49
N GLN A 110 -13.10 -14.87 -20.31
CA GLN A 110 -14.53 -15.01 -20.06
C GLN A 110 -14.92 -14.28 -18.77
N VAL A 111 -16.08 -13.64 -18.78
CA VAL A 111 -16.68 -13.09 -17.55
C VAL A 111 -17.25 -14.26 -16.75
N ALA A 112 -16.65 -14.56 -15.59
CA ALA A 112 -17.14 -15.60 -14.69
C ALA A 112 -18.39 -15.13 -13.92
N VAL A 113 -18.40 -13.87 -13.51
CA VAL A 113 -19.52 -13.19 -12.87
C VAL A 113 -19.38 -11.69 -13.10
N ALA A 114 -20.49 -11.00 -13.40
CA ALA A 114 -20.54 -9.55 -13.50
C ALA A 114 -21.98 -9.05 -13.26
N PRO A 115 -22.17 -7.76 -12.95
CA PRO A 115 -23.49 -7.16 -12.82
C PRO A 115 -24.23 -7.12 -14.17
N GLY A 116 -25.47 -6.63 -14.11
CA GLY A 116 -26.22 -6.26 -15.32
C GLY A 116 -25.77 -4.89 -15.87
N ASP A 117 -26.70 -4.20 -16.54
CA ASP A 117 -26.47 -2.86 -17.08
C ASP A 117 -26.72 -1.73 -16.05
N SER A 118 -27.07 -2.09 -14.81
CA SER A 118 -27.30 -1.18 -13.71
C SER A 118 -26.66 -1.75 -12.44
N PRO A 119 -26.00 -0.91 -11.62
CA PRO A 119 -25.46 -1.35 -10.34
C PRO A 119 -26.58 -1.48 -9.28
N TYR A 120 -27.70 -0.78 -9.45
CA TYR A 120 -28.79 -0.77 -8.48
C TYR A 120 -29.74 -1.96 -8.63
N LEU A 121 -29.98 -2.64 -7.52
CA LEU A 121 -30.90 -3.76 -7.41
C LEU A 121 -32.28 -3.31 -6.89
N PRO A 122 -33.36 -4.09 -7.16
CA PRO A 122 -34.72 -3.73 -6.72
C PRO A 122 -34.89 -3.59 -5.19
N ASP A 123 -34.04 -4.25 -4.41
CA ASP A 123 -34.01 -4.18 -2.94
C ASP A 123 -33.17 -3.00 -2.41
N GLY A 124 -32.67 -2.13 -3.29
CA GLY A 124 -31.87 -0.96 -2.94
C GLY A 124 -30.39 -1.25 -2.73
N ALA A 125 -29.96 -2.50 -2.90
CA ALA A 125 -28.54 -2.85 -2.82
C ALA A 125 -27.78 -2.53 -4.10
N VAL A 126 -26.46 -2.49 -3.97
CA VAL A 126 -25.55 -2.17 -5.07
C VAL A 126 -24.76 -3.42 -5.48
N ARG A 127 -24.54 -3.57 -6.78
CA ARG A 127 -23.81 -4.67 -7.41
C ARG A 127 -22.94 -4.12 -8.52
N GLU A 128 -21.66 -3.92 -8.22
CA GLU A 128 -20.70 -3.28 -9.14
C GLU A 128 -19.32 -3.95 -9.15
N SER A 129 -19.29 -5.24 -8.87
CA SER A 129 -18.06 -6.05 -8.91
C SER A 129 -18.18 -7.17 -9.94
N ALA A 130 -17.07 -7.47 -10.60
CA ALA A 130 -16.96 -8.53 -11.60
C ALA A 130 -15.70 -9.36 -11.43
N ILE A 131 -15.73 -10.57 -11.96
CA ILE A 131 -14.57 -11.45 -12.09
C ILE A 131 -14.46 -11.90 -13.55
N VAL A 132 -13.32 -11.60 -14.16
CA VAL A 132 -12.95 -12.07 -15.50
C VAL A 132 -11.85 -13.10 -15.36
N VAL A 133 -11.92 -14.20 -16.11
CA VAL A 133 -10.96 -15.31 -16.03
C VAL A 133 -10.42 -15.66 -17.40
N ASN A 134 -9.17 -16.10 -17.44
CA ASN A 134 -8.56 -16.67 -18.62
C ASN A 134 -8.95 -18.16 -18.72
N ALA A 135 -9.86 -18.48 -19.64
CA ALA A 135 -10.39 -19.83 -19.80
C ALA A 135 -9.39 -20.83 -20.39
N ASP A 136 -8.25 -20.35 -20.93
CA ASP A 136 -7.16 -21.18 -21.42
C ASP A 136 -6.21 -21.64 -20.31
N THR A 137 -6.09 -20.89 -19.22
CA THR A 137 -5.20 -21.21 -18.10
C THR A 137 -5.95 -21.74 -16.87
N VAL A 138 -7.20 -21.33 -16.67
CA VAL A 138 -8.05 -21.78 -15.56
C VAL A 138 -9.38 -22.35 -16.01
N ARG A 139 -10.04 -23.07 -15.12
CA ARG A 139 -11.45 -23.47 -15.25
C ARG A 139 -12.23 -22.98 -14.04
N THR A 140 -13.41 -22.43 -14.28
CA THR A 140 -14.36 -22.08 -13.21
C THR A 140 -15.01 -23.35 -12.67
N VAL A 141 -15.10 -23.48 -11.34
CA VAL A 141 -15.63 -24.65 -10.64
C VAL A 141 -16.80 -24.26 -9.74
N GLY A 142 -17.91 -24.99 -9.86
CA GLY A 142 -19.16 -24.62 -9.18
C GLY A 142 -19.85 -23.44 -9.88
N THR A 143 -20.78 -22.81 -9.18
CA THR A 143 -21.56 -21.68 -9.71
C THR A 143 -21.03 -20.38 -9.13
N PRO A 144 -20.43 -19.50 -9.93
CA PRO A 144 -20.12 -18.13 -9.53
C PRO A 144 -21.38 -17.38 -9.13
N GLY A 145 -21.22 -16.31 -8.34
CA GLY A 145 -22.38 -15.50 -7.94
C GLY A 145 -21.99 -14.28 -7.13
N PHE A 146 -22.96 -13.78 -6.39
CA PHE A 146 -22.80 -12.63 -5.51
C PHE A 146 -23.04 -13.02 -4.06
N HIS A 147 -22.24 -12.47 -3.16
CA HIS A 147 -22.43 -12.58 -1.72
C HIS A 147 -22.67 -11.19 -1.13
N ARG A 148 -23.83 -11.00 -0.48
CA ARG A 148 -24.23 -9.73 0.09
C ARG A 148 -23.48 -9.46 1.39
N VAL A 149 -22.76 -8.33 1.44
CA VAL A 149 -22.12 -7.80 2.65
C VAL A 149 -22.47 -6.32 2.76
N GLN A 150 -23.02 -5.90 3.90
CA GLN A 150 -23.33 -4.50 4.20
C GLN A 150 -24.10 -3.76 3.07
N SER A 151 -25.16 -4.40 2.55
CA SER A 151 -26.00 -3.86 1.46
C SER A 151 -25.35 -3.83 0.07
N GLU A 152 -24.19 -4.48 -0.11
CA GLU A 152 -23.51 -4.58 -1.42
C GLU A 152 -23.21 -6.04 -1.79
N ASP A 153 -23.46 -6.38 -3.06
CA ASP A 153 -23.25 -7.69 -3.64
C ASP A 153 -21.81 -7.83 -4.16
N GLN A 154 -21.03 -8.68 -3.50
CA GLN A 154 -19.63 -8.95 -3.81
C GLN A 154 -19.51 -10.15 -4.74
N ALA A 155 -18.89 -9.97 -5.91
CA ALA A 155 -18.68 -11.03 -6.88
C ALA A 155 -17.73 -12.09 -6.33
N TYR A 156 -18.11 -13.37 -6.47
CA TYR A 156 -17.25 -14.49 -6.13
C TYR A 156 -17.25 -15.55 -7.22
N ALA A 157 -16.11 -16.21 -7.36
CA ALA A 157 -15.93 -17.36 -8.23
C ALA A 157 -14.89 -18.31 -7.62
N VAL A 158 -14.93 -19.58 -8.00
CA VAL A 158 -13.84 -20.51 -7.69
C VAL A 158 -13.22 -20.94 -9.01
N VAL A 159 -11.90 -20.83 -9.12
CA VAL A 159 -11.14 -21.30 -10.27
C VAL A 159 -10.19 -22.42 -9.89
N GLU A 160 -9.85 -23.25 -10.86
CA GLU A 160 -8.78 -24.23 -10.75
C GLU A 160 -7.84 -24.08 -11.95
N THR A 161 -6.53 -24.08 -11.70
CA THR A 161 -5.55 -24.07 -12.79
C THR A 161 -5.68 -25.32 -13.65
N ARG A 162 -5.47 -25.17 -14.96
CA ARG A 162 -5.40 -26.28 -15.90
C ARG A 162 -4.04 -26.96 -15.88
N ALA A 163 -3.00 -26.19 -15.57
CA ALA A 163 -1.64 -26.70 -15.36
C ALA A 163 -1.58 -27.62 -14.13
N ARG A 164 -0.60 -28.53 -14.11
CA ARG A 164 -0.30 -29.39 -12.95
C ARG A 164 0.89 -28.83 -12.16
N PRO A 165 0.87 -28.88 -10.81
CA PRO A 165 -0.24 -29.32 -9.97
C PRO A 165 -1.45 -28.37 -10.05
N VAL A 166 -2.66 -28.91 -9.91
CA VAL A 166 -3.89 -28.09 -9.90
C VAL A 166 -3.90 -27.27 -8.63
N LEU A 167 -3.99 -25.95 -8.78
CA LEU A 167 -4.19 -24.99 -7.71
C LEU A 167 -5.65 -24.56 -7.73
N ARG A 168 -6.35 -24.70 -6.62
CA ARG A 168 -7.70 -24.19 -6.43
C ARG A 168 -7.64 -22.77 -5.84
N ALA A 169 -8.43 -21.85 -6.38
CA ALA A 169 -8.51 -20.49 -5.85
C ALA A 169 -9.95 -19.99 -5.76
N PRO A 170 -10.51 -19.91 -4.53
CA PRO A 170 -11.67 -19.07 -4.26
C PRO A 170 -11.27 -17.60 -4.40
N LEU A 171 -12.03 -16.88 -5.23
CA LEU A 171 -11.80 -15.48 -5.58
C LEU A 171 -13.00 -14.64 -5.14
N VAL A 172 -12.74 -13.48 -4.55
CA VAL A 172 -13.73 -12.44 -4.26
C VAL A 172 -13.23 -11.12 -4.82
N SER A 173 -14.07 -10.45 -5.61
CA SER A 173 -13.91 -9.04 -5.95
C SER A 173 -14.88 -8.24 -5.09
N ALA A 174 -14.33 -7.44 -4.17
CA ALA A 174 -15.08 -6.77 -3.13
C ALA A 174 -15.02 -5.25 -3.26
N HIS A 175 -16.15 -4.60 -3.33
CA HIS A 175 -16.27 -3.18 -3.12
C HIS A 175 -17.17 -2.97 -1.91
N VAL A 176 -16.67 -2.32 -0.86
CA VAL A 176 -17.36 -2.21 0.43
C VAL A 176 -17.66 -0.74 0.79
N ALA A 177 -18.94 -0.38 0.84
CA ALA A 177 -19.38 0.96 1.25
C ALA A 177 -19.55 1.13 2.76
N GLY A 178 -19.74 0.03 3.51
CA GLY A 178 -19.89 0.07 4.96
C GLY A 178 -18.56 0.09 5.72
N SER A 179 -18.59 -0.24 7.01
CA SER A 179 -17.38 -0.32 7.82
C SER A 179 -16.46 -1.45 7.30
N PRO A 180 -15.22 -1.15 6.88
CA PRO A 180 -14.35 -2.13 6.24
C PRO A 180 -14.01 -3.34 7.10
N ALA A 181 -13.86 -3.18 8.42
CA ALA A 181 -13.45 -4.29 9.29
C ALA A 181 -14.50 -5.41 9.35
N PRO A 182 -15.76 -5.12 9.72
CA PRO A 182 -16.81 -6.13 9.67
C PRO A 182 -17.02 -6.71 8.26
N ALA A 183 -16.82 -5.92 7.21
CA ALA A 183 -16.92 -6.42 5.84
C ALA A 183 -15.83 -7.43 5.50
N ALA A 184 -14.58 -7.11 5.85
CA ALA A 184 -13.42 -7.98 5.65
C ALA A 184 -13.56 -9.29 6.43
N GLU A 185 -14.03 -9.24 7.68
CA GLU A 185 -14.32 -10.43 8.49
C GLU A 185 -15.41 -11.30 7.85
N ALA A 186 -16.50 -10.68 7.39
CA ALA A 186 -17.60 -11.39 6.74
C ALA A 186 -17.15 -12.09 5.45
N LEU A 187 -16.36 -11.42 4.60
CA LEU A 187 -15.87 -11.98 3.34
C LEU A 187 -14.86 -13.10 3.56
N ALA A 188 -13.91 -12.91 4.48
CA ALA A 188 -12.95 -13.96 4.85
C ALA A 188 -13.66 -15.17 5.48
N GLY A 189 -14.67 -14.93 6.33
CA GLY A 189 -15.53 -15.97 6.90
C GLY A 189 -16.31 -16.73 5.83
N PHE A 190 -16.95 -16.01 4.90
CA PHE A 190 -17.67 -16.59 3.76
C PHE A 190 -16.78 -17.55 2.96
N LEU A 191 -15.56 -17.13 2.59
CA LEU A 191 -14.63 -17.99 1.86
C LEU A 191 -14.26 -19.25 2.65
N ALA A 192 -13.93 -19.09 3.93
CA ALA A 192 -13.55 -20.21 4.80
C ALA A 192 -14.69 -21.23 4.99
N GLU A 193 -15.93 -20.76 5.14
CA GLU A 193 -17.10 -21.62 5.35
C GLU A 193 -17.60 -22.27 4.07
N ARG A 194 -17.70 -21.48 2.99
CA ARG A 194 -18.28 -21.93 1.71
C ARG A 194 -17.29 -22.74 0.88
N HIS A 195 -16.01 -22.44 1.01
CA HIS A 195 -14.94 -22.97 0.16
C HIS A 195 -13.73 -23.45 0.97
N PRO A 196 -13.90 -24.29 2.01
CA PRO A 196 -12.81 -24.71 2.88
C PRO A 196 -11.71 -25.44 2.11
N ALA A 197 -10.47 -25.27 2.58
CA ALA A 197 -9.32 -26.00 2.06
C ALA A 197 -9.55 -27.52 2.15
N ARG A 198 -9.19 -28.24 1.08
CA ARG A 198 -9.36 -29.70 0.99
C ARG A 198 -8.02 -30.39 1.16
N ALA A 199 -8.00 -31.47 1.95
CA ALA A 199 -6.82 -32.30 2.10
C ALA A 199 -6.30 -32.75 0.72
N GLY A 200 -5.00 -32.55 0.47
CA GLY A 200 -4.34 -32.93 -0.78
C GLY A 200 -4.66 -32.05 -2.00
N THR A 201 -5.45 -30.98 -1.86
CA THR A 201 -5.68 -29.99 -2.93
C THR A 201 -5.03 -28.67 -2.54
N PRO A 202 -3.94 -28.25 -3.21
CA PRO A 202 -3.36 -26.92 -3.02
C PRO A 202 -4.43 -25.84 -3.22
N GLN A 203 -4.56 -24.91 -2.27
CA GLN A 203 -5.56 -23.83 -2.31
C GLN A 203 -4.96 -22.49 -1.90
N VAL A 204 -5.37 -21.42 -2.60
CA VAL A 204 -5.11 -20.03 -2.22
C VAL A 204 -6.42 -19.24 -2.24
N ASP A 205 -6.81 -18.68 -1.10
CA ASP A 205 -7.99 -17.80 -1.04
C ASP A 205 -7.56 -16.39 -1.41
N VAL A 206 -8.27 -15.75 -2.32
CA VAL A 206 -7.93 -14.41 -2.83
C VAL A 206 -9.11 -13.46 -2.64
N LEU A 207 -8.81 -12.32 -2.05
CA LEU A 207 -9.74 -11.25 -1.82
C LEU A 207 -9.14 -9.96 -2.38
N GLY A 208 -9.63 -9.54 -3.53
CA GLY A 208 -9.37 -8.21 -4.07
C GLY A 208 -10.46 -7.27 -3.58
N GLY A 209 -10.12 -6.06 -3.16
CA GLY A 209 -11.17 -5.11 -2.89
C GLY A 209 -10.79 -3.67 -2.60
N ASP A 210 -11.80 -2.81 -2.74
CA ASP A 210 -11.78 -1.41 -2.38
C ASP A 210 -12.43 -1.22 -1.01
N PHE A 211 -11.59 -1.04 0.01
CA PHE A 211 -11.97 -0.89 1.41
C PHE A 211 -12.13 0.58 1.80
N ARG A 212 -12.78 1.39 0.94
CA ARG A 212 -13.01 2.86 0.92
C ARG A 212 -12.89 3.71 2.18
N ALA A 213 -13.04 3.13 3.36
CA ALA A 213 -13.04 3.79 4.65
C ALA A 213 -12.06 3.17 5.67
N GLY A 214 -10.78 3.02 5.30
CA GLY A 214 -9.73 3.02 6.31
C GLY A 214 -9.53 4.47 6.78
N ARG A 215 -9.98 4.85 7.99
CA ARG A 215 -9.50 6.08 8.63
C ARG A 215 -8.01 5.93 8.93
N CYS A 216 -7.23 6.26 7.91
CA CYS A 216 -5.86 6.77 7.85
C CYS A 216 -5.68 7.22 6.38
N ALA A 217 -6.57 8.10 5.90
CA ALA A 217 -6.60 8.53 4.50
C ALA A 217 -6.17 10.00 4.30
N GLU A 218 -5.35 10.51 5.21
CA GLU A 218 -4.21 11.33 4.82
C GLU A 218 -2.98 10.73 5.50
N PRO A 219 -2.15 9.95 4.80
CA PRO A 219 -0.77 9.84 5.22
C PRO A 219 -0.19 11.25 5.13
N VAL A 220 -0.19 11.98 6.25
CA VAL A 220 0.81 13.05 6.39
C VAL A 220 2.16 12.36 6.19
N ALA A 221 3.07 13.02 5.47
CA ALA A 221 4.33 12.45 5.00
C ALA A 221 5.12 11.68 6.08
N TYR A 222 4.81 11.93 7.36
CA TYR A 222 5.43 11.45 8.58
C TYR A 222 4.94 10.08 9.11
N LEU A 223 3.80 9.55 8.65
CA LEU A 223 3.11 8.44 9.35
C LEU A 223 2.95 7.12 8.58
N ALA A 224 3.79 6.84 7.58
CA ALA A 224 3.60 5.65 6.74
C ALA A 224 3.81 4.29 7.44
N ILE A 225 4.33 4.25 8.68
CA ILE A 225 4.47 2.97 9.43
C ILE A 225 4.13 3.11 10.93
N GLY A 226 3.64 4.29 11.36
CA GLY A 226 3.31 4.61 12.76
C GLY A 226 1.83 4.63 13.11
N CYS A 227 0.93 4.69 12.13
CA CYS A 227 -0.50 4.60 12.38
C CYS A 227 -0.91 3.16 12.70
N ALA A 228 -1.83 3.00 13.65
CA ALA A 228 -2.53 1.73 13.80
C ALA A 228 -3.11 1.35 12.43
N PRO A 229 -2.82 0.15 11.90
CA PRO A 229 -3.39 -0.28 10.63
C PRO A 229 -4.91 -0.21 10.74
N ALA A 230 -5.58 0.25 9.67
CA ALA A 230 -7.03 0.35 9.67
C ALA A 230 -7.62 -1.00 10.14
N PRO A 231 -8.66 -1.03 11.00
CA PRO A 231 -9.05 -2.26 11.69
C PRO A 231 -9.30 -3.48 10.78
N PHE A 232 -9.67 -3.27 9.52
CA PHE A 232 -9.85 -4.35 8.54
C PHE A 232 -8.55 -5.08 8.20
N TRP A 233 -7.42 -4.38 8.25
CA TRP A 233 -6.12 -4.95 8.00
C TRP A 233 -5.73 -5.95 9.08
N ASP A 234 -5.99 -5.64 10.36
CA ASP A 234 -5.79 -6.60 11.45
C ASP A 234 -6.70 -7.82 11.29
N ALA A 235 -7.97 -7.60 10.95
CA ALA A 235 -8.93 -8.66 10.69
C ALA A 235 -8.45 -9.64 9.60
N LEU A 236 -7.93 -9.13 8.48
CA LEU A 236 -7.42 -9.98 7.40
C LEU A 236 -6.04 -10.56 7.71
N THR A 237 -5.09 -9.69 8.05
CA THR A 237 -3.68 -10.07 8.10
C THR A 237 -3.31 -10.78 9.40
N ALA A 238 -3.74 -10.28 10.56
CA ALA A 238 -3.41 -10.90 11.85
C ALA A 238 -4.38 -12.04 12.21
N GLN A 239 -5.69 -11.83 12.04
CA GLN A 239 -6.69 -12.80 12.51
C GLN A 239 -6.99 -13.90 11.50
N ARG A 240 -6.77 -13.65 10.20
CA ARG A 240 -7.12 -14.58 9.12
C ARG A 240 -5.94 -14.94 8.21
N ALA A 241 -4.71 -14.56 8.58
CA ALA A 241 -3.47 -14.90 7.89
C ALA A 241 -3.44 -14.57 6.38
N TYR A 242 -4.24 -13.58 5.96
CA TYR A 242 -4.10 -13.01 4.64
C TYR A 242 -2.85 -12.15 4.57
N ARG A 243 -2.34 -11.99 3.36
CA ARG A 243 -1.17 -11.18 3.05
C ARG A 243 -1.60 -10.15 2.03
N ASP A 244 -1.34 -8.88 2.31
CA ASP A 244 -1.43 -7.88 1.25
C ASP A 244 -0.25 -8.06 0.31
N THR A 245 -0.57 -8.37 -0.93
CA THR A 245 0.42 -8.83 -1.91
C THR A 245 1.36 -7.71 -2.35
N ALA A 246 0.85 -6.49 -2.48
CA ALA A 246 1.62 -5.31 -2.83
C ALA A 246 2.53 -4.85 -1.67
N TYR A 247 2.04 -4.92 -0.43
CA TYR A 247 2.82 -4.59 0.76
C TYR A 247 3.93 -5.62 1.01
N GLU A 248 3.68 -6.90 0.71
CA GLU A 248 4.66 -7.95 0.91
C GLU A 248 5.76 -7.98 -0.16
N ARG A 249 5.39 -7.83 -1.44
CA ARG A 249 6.30 -8.06 -2.58
C ARG A 249 6.36 -6.91 -3.58
N GLY A 250 5.59 -5.84 -3.39
CA GLY A 250 5.59 -4.67 -4.27
C GLY A 250 6.93 -3.95 -4.26
N ALA A 251 7.43 -3.61 -5.45
CA ALA A 251 8.70 -2.92 -5.62
C ALA A 251 8.68 -1.43 -5.23
N GLU A 252 7.49 -0.85 -5.02
CA GLU A 252 7.27 0.60 -4.85
C GLU A 252 6.73 0.94 -3.44
N PRO A 253 7.19 2.05 -2.83
CA PRO A 253 6.73 2.47 -1.49
C PRO A 253 5.21 2.63 -1.45
N TRP A 254 4.60 2.01 -0.45
CA TRP A 254 3.16 1.99 -0.26
C TRP A 254 2.66 3.43 0.03
N SER A 255 2.04 4.08 -0.97
CA SER A 255 1.53 5.45 -0.84
C SER A 255 0.04 5.54 -1.22
N ALA A 256 -0.80 5.61 -0.18
CA ALA A 256 -2.16 6.13 -0.25
C ALA A 256 -3.17 5.42 -1.20
N TYR A 257 -3.00 4.11 -1.48
CA TYR A 257 -3.96 3.36 -2.29
C TYR A 257 -5.04 2.72 -1.41
N ARG A 258 -6.31 2.74 -1.87
CA ARG A 258 -7.46 2.15 -1.14
C ARG A 258 -7.91 0.82 -1.72
N THR A 259 -7.28 0.39 -2.80
CA THR A 259 -7.52 -0.88 -3.46
C THR A 259 -6.43 -1.88 -3.06
N TYR A 260 -6.85 -3.05 -2.60
CA TYR A 260 -5.99 -4.05 -2.00
C TYR A 260 -6.19 -5.40 -2.67
N LEU A 261 -5.13 -6.19 -2.72
CA LEU A 261 -5.17 -7.59 -3.13
C LEU A 261 -4.59 -8.44 -2.02
N PHE A 262 -5.48 -9.10 -1.29
CA PHE A 262 -5.15 -10.00 -0.20
C PHE A 262 -5.15 -11.45 -0.66
N ALA A 263 -4.13 -12.20 -0.28
CA ALA A 263 -4.05 -13.64 -0.53
C ALA A 263 -3.73 -14.42 0.74
N ARG A 264 -4.43 -15.54 0.94
CA ARG A 264 -4.10 -16.55 1.94
C ARG A 264 -3.27 -17.66 1.27
N GLY A 265 -2.12 -17.27 0.73
CA GLY A 265 -1.25 -18.10 -0.09
C GLY A 265 0.20 -17.62 -0.05
N ASP A 266 1.06 -18.29 -0.81
CA ASP A 266 2.44 -17.85 -1.00
C ASP A 266 2.47 -16.74 -2.06
N VAL A 267 2.89 -15.53 -1.66
CA VAL A 267 3.03 -14.38 -2.56
C VAL A 267 4.45 -14.37 -3.11
N ARG A 268 4.57 -14.79 -4.38
CA ARG A 268 5.85 -14.89 -5.08
C ARG A 268 6.32 -13.54 -5.61
N ASP A 269 5.38 -12.76 -6.11
CA ASP A 269 5.63 -11.46 -6.71
C ASP A 269 4.41 -10.56 -6.52
N GLY A 270 4.64 -9.26 -6.49
CA GLY A 270 3.62 -8.24 -6.29
C GLY A 270 3.97 -6.97 -7.05
N TYR A 271 2.97 -6.33 -7.64
CA TYR A 271 3.15 -5.12 -8.44
C TYR A 271 2.02 -4.13 -8.18
N VAL A 272 2.38 -2.84 -8.23
CA VAL A 272 1.45 -1.72 -8.30
C VAL A 272 1.93 -0.81 -9.41
N ASP A 273 1.01 -0.30 -10.24
CA ASP A 273 1.33 0.68 -11.29
C ASP A 273 1.67 2.06 -10.70
N ALA A 274 2.78 2.16 -9.97
CA ALA A 274 3.19 3.40 -9.32
C ALA A 274 3.59 4.50 -10.33
N ALA A 275 3.91 4.11 -11.57
CA ALA A 275 4.16 5.04 -12.65
C ALA A 275 2.91 5.87 -13.00
N TYR A 276 1.71 5.30 -12.81
CA TYR A 276 0.43 5.94 -13.10
C TYR A 276 0.34 7.39 -12.59
N ARG A 277 0.65 7.63 -11.32
CA ARG A 277 0.59 8.99 -10.73
C ARG A 277 1.68 9.92 -11.26
N ARG A 278 2.86 9.39 -11.56
CA ARG A 278 3.99 10.19 -12.09
C ARG A 278 3.72 10.63 -13.52
N GLU A 279 3.02 9.79 -14.29
CA GLU A 279 2.69 10.00 -15.69
C GLU A 279 1.38 10.80 -15.88
N LEU A 280 0.57 10.95 -14.83
CA LEU A 280 -0.71 11.66 -14.83
C LEU A 280 -0.63 13.03 -14.11
N PRO A 281 -0.13 14.10 -14.77
CA PRO A 281 0.20 15.37 -14.13
C PRO A 281 -1.01 16.16 -13.60
N ASP A 282 -2.20 16.00 -14.20
CA ASP A 282 -3.46 16.59 -13.71
C ASP A 282 -4.56 15.52 -13.61
N ALA A 283 -4.45 14.68 -12.59
CA ALA A 283 -5.38 13.59 -12.33
C ALA A 283 -6.83 14.05 -12.18
N ARG A 284 -7.04 15.25 -11.63
CA ARG A 284 -8.38 15.81 -11.43
C ARG A 284 -9.01 16.22 -12.75
N ALA A 285 -8.30 16.96 -13.59
CA ALA A 285 -8.83 17.37 -14.89
C ALA A 285 -9.09 16.16 -15.81
N CYS A 286 -8.19 15.17 -15.79
CA CYS A 286 -8.41 13.93 -16.52
C CYS A 286 -9.66 13.22 -16.02
N LYS A 287 -9.78 12.98 -14.70
CA LYS A 287 -10.98 12.39 -14.10
C LYS A 287 -12.25 13.11 -14.56
N GLU A 288 -12.30 14.44 -14.40
CA GLU A 288 -13.47 15.23 -14.73
C GLU A 288 -13.90 15.09 -16.22
N ALA A 289 -12.96 14.84 -17.15
CA ALA A 289 -13.28 14.61 -18.55
C ALA A 289 -13.94 13.24 -18.79
N PHE A 290 -13.37 12.16 -18.26
CA PHE A 290 -13.94 10.81 -18.38
C PHE A 290 -15.29 10.70 -17.66
N ASP A 291 -15.38 11.31 -16.48
CA ASP A 291 -16.61 11.47 -15.69
C ASP A 291 -17.78 12.14 -16.45
N ARG A 292 -17.51 12.86 -17.56
CA ARG A 292 -18.50 13.50 -18.45
C ARG A 292 -18.76 12.72 -19.75
N GLY A 293 -18.09 11.59 -19.98
CA GLY A 293 -18.10 10.88 -21.27
C GLY A 293 -17.37 11.66 -22.37
N GLU A 294 -16.33 12.40 -21.99
CA GLU A 294 -15.47 13.18 -22.89
C GLU A 294 -14.04 12.59 -22.95
N GLY A 295 -13.88 11.29 -22.67
CA GLY A 295 -12.58 10.62 -22.63
C GLY A 295 -11.83 10.72 -23.95
N ALA A 296 -12.52 10.46 -25.07
CA ALA A 296 -11.96 10.51 -26.42
C ALA A 296 -11.50 11.92 -26.82
N SER A 297 -12.12 12.96 -26.29
CA SER A 297 -11.76 14.37 -26.54
C SER A 297 -10.82 14.97 -25.48
N ALA A 298 -10.51 14.22 -24.41
CA ALA A 298 -9.60 14.65 -23.36
C ALA A 298 -8.17 14.92 -23.90
N PRO A 299 -7.34 15.68 -23.17
CA PRO A 299 -5.94 15.90 -23.54
C PRO A 299 -5.17 14.60 -23.78
N PRO A 300 -4.19 14.57 -24.70
CA PRO A 300 -3.41 13.36 -25.02
C PRO A 300 -2.83 12.64 -23.80
N GLU A 301 -2.34 13.41 -22.83
CA GLU A 301 -1.80 12.91 -21.55
C GLU A 301 -2.85 12.15 -20.72
N CYS A 302 -4.12 12.60 -20.76
CA CYS A 302 -5.22 11.88 -20.12
C CYS A 302 -5.57 10.62 -20.88
N ARG A 303 -5.70 10.70 -22.22
CA ARG A 303 -6.09 9.54 -23.05
C ARG A 303 -5.10 8.39 -23.04
N GLY A 304 -3.82 8.66 -22.85
CA GLY A 304 -2.78 7.63 -22.82
C GLY A 304 -2.48 7.07 -21.43
N THR A 305 -3.09 7.65 -20.38
CA THR A 305 -2.67 7.36 -19.00
C THR A 305 -3.85 7.06 -18.10
N TYR A 306 -4.89 7.90 -18.09
CA TYR A 306 -6.02 7.79 -17.17
C TYR A 306 -6.87 6.56 -17.49
N TYR A 307 -7.15 5.77 -16.44
CA TYR A 307 -8.12 4.69 -16.52
C TYR A 307 -8.94 4.52 -15.23
N ALA A 308 -8.53 5.12 -14.11
CA ALA A 308 -9.22 5.02 -12.82
C ALA A 308 -8.66 6.04 -11.82
N ASP A 309 -9.30 6.18 -10.66
CA ASP A 309 -8.78 7.04 -9.59
C ASP A 309 -7.51 6.47 -8.91
N GLN A 310 -7.19 5.20 -9.12
CA GLN A 310 -6.12 4.48 -8.43
C GLN A 310 -5.39 3.48 -9.34
N PRO A 311 -4.09 3.23 -9.10
CA PRO A 311 -3.36 2.24 -9.85
C PRO A 311 -3.90 0.82 -9.60
N PHE A 312 -3.81 -0.04 -10.62
CA PHE A 312 -4.10 -1.46 -10.47
C PHE A 312 -2.94 -2.12 -9.74
N SER A 313 -3.21 -3.32 -9.21
CA SER A 313 -2.18 -4.19 -8.66
C SER A 313 -2.33 -5.60 -9.20
N PHE A 314 -1.24 -6.36 -9.20
CA PHE A 314 -1.29 -7.79 -9.44
C PHE A 314 -0.37 -8.55 -8.49
N ALA A 315 -0.64 -9.84 -8.35
CA ALA A 315 0.21 -10.75 -7.60
C ALA A 315 0.36 -12.09 -8.31
N ARG A 316 1.58 -12.64 -8.23
CA ARG A 316 1.84 -14.06 -8.55
C ARG A 316 1.69 -14.87 -7.28
N LEU A 317 0.70 -15.75 -7.28
CA LEU A 317 0.26 -16.51 -6.12
C LEU A 317 0.53 -18.00 -6.31
N ALA A 318 0.85 -18.69 -5.23
CA ALA A 318 0.88 -20.14 -5.15
C ALA A 318 0.20 -20.62 -3.87
N ALA A 319 -0.02 -21.93 -3.74
CA ALA A 319 -0.50 -22.50 -2.49
C ALA A 319 0.48 -22.18 -1.34
N PRO A 320 -0.04 -21.88 -0.13
CA PRO A 320 0.81 -21.50 0.98
C PRO A 320 1.67 -22.69 1.46
N PRO A 321 2.91 -22.44 1.91
CA PRO A 321 3.61 -23.39 2.77
C PRO A 321 2.85 -23.56 4.12
N PRO A 322 3.18 -24.56 4.96
CA PRO A 322 2.56 -24.71 6.28
C PRO A 322 2.65 -23.43 7.14
N THR A 323 3.79 -22.75 7.07
CA THR A 323 4.00 -21.42 7.65
C THR A 323 4.69 -20.55 6.63
N ALA A 324 4.28 -19.28 6.51
CA ALA A 324 4.96 -18.30 5.67
C ALA A 324 5.50 -17.16 6.52
N THR A 325 6.73 -16.77 6.22
CA THR A 325 7.44 -15.70 6.92
C THR A 325 7.73 -14.57 5.95
N ALA A 326 7.71 -13.33 6.42
CA ALA A 326 8.18 -12.18 5.65
C ALA A 326 8.73 -11.09 6.56
N VAL A 327 9.58 -10.23 6.01
CA VAL A 327 9.97 -8.95 6.60
C VAL A 327 9.57 -7.86 5.64
N VAL A 328 8.72 -6.95 6.10
CA VAL A 328 8.04 -5.95 5.27
C VAL A 328 8.23 -4.54 5.84
N PRO A 329 8.53 -3.52 5.01
CA PRO A 329 8.75 -3.65 3.57
C PRO A 329 10.06 -4.38 3.27
N GLY A 330 10.15 -5.01 2.09
CA GLY A 330 11.37 -5.69 1.65
C GLY A 330 12.56 -4.74 1.45
N ARG A 331 12.31 -3.43 1.41
CA ARG A 331 13.27 -2.32 1.40
C ARG A 331 12.63 -1.15 2.12
N ALA A 332 13.38 -0.50 3.00
CA ALA A 332 12.90 0.66 3.74
C ALA A 332 13.58 1.94 3.25
N GLU A 333 12.92 3.07 3.45
CA GLU A 333 13.47 4.39 3.18
C GLU A 333 13.31 5.26 4.42
N MET A 334 14.35 6.01 4.76
CA MET A 334 14.40 6.95 5.88
C MET A 334 14.33 8.38 5.37
N SER A 335 13.23 8.72 4.69
CA SER A 335 12.91 10.08 4.21
C SER A 335 12.24 10.96 5.26
N ARG A 336 12.11 10.48 6.49
CA ARG A 336 11.49 11.20 7.60
C ARG A 336 12.47 11.47 8.71
N CYS A 337 12.34 12.66 9.29
CA CYS A 337 13.04 13.02 10.50
C CYS A 337 12.05 13.38 11.63
N GLU A 338 12.31 12.84 12.81
CA GLU A 338 11.62 13.13 14.05
C GLU A 338 12.66 13.54 15.09
N LEU A 339 12.62 14.80 15.52
CA LEU A 339 13.43 15.30 16.62
C LEU A 339 14.93 14.96 16.48
N GLY A 340 15.49 15.24 15.29
CA GLY A 340 16.90 14.99 15.02
C GLY A 340 17.24 13.53 14.68
N GLU A 341 16.28 12.62 14.68
CA GLU A 341 16.50 11.25 14.24
C GLU A 341 15.79 11.00 12.92
N ARG A 342 16.43 10.24 12.04
CA ARG A 342 15.76 9.60 10.93
C ARG A 342 15.01 8.40 11.46
N VAL A 343 13.78 8.23 11.00
CA VAL A 343 12.91 7.12 11.41
C VAL A 343 12.49 6.28 10.22
N GLY A 344 12.47 4.98 10.43
CA GLY A 344 11.90 3.98 9.55
C GLY A 344 11.33 2.85 10.38
N ASP A 345 10.63 1.92 9.74
CA ASP A 345 10.11 0.74 10.41
C ASP A 345 10.13 -0.43 9.44
N ALA A 346 10.19 -1.63 10.02
CA ALA A 346 9.92 -2.89 9.36
C ALA A 346 9.07 -3.76 10.26
N VAL A 347 8.47 -4.80 9.70
CA VAL A 347 7.63 -5.76 10.43
C VAL A 347 8.06 -7.16 10.04
N ALA A 348 8.41 -7.97 11.03
CA ALA A 348 8.59 -9.40 10.85
C ALA A 348 7.24 -10.12 11.03
N LEU A 349 6.70 -10.71 9.98
CA LEU A 349 5.40 -11.36 9.93
C LEU A 349 5.56 -12.88 9.86
N VAL A 350 4.75 -13.60 10.63
CA VAL A 350 4.60 -15.06 10.56
C VAL A 350 3.13 -15.40 10.38
N ALA A 351 2.79 -16.04 9.27
CA ALA A 351 1.47 -16.59 8.99
C ALA A 351 1.49 -18.12 9.18
N ASN A 352 0.50 -18.65 9.90
CA ASN A 352 0.34 -20.07 10.20
C ASN A 352 -0.89 -20.61 9.48
N TYR A 353 -0.67 -21.47 8.48
CA TYR A 353 -1.73 -22.11 7.71
C TYR A 353 -2.05 -23.52 8.21
N THR A 354 -1.40 -23.98 9.28
CA THR A 354 -1.63 -25.30 9.88
C THR A 354 -2.79 -25.30 10.86
N ALA A 355 -3.16 -26.50 11.33
CA ALA A 355 -4.19 -26.71 12.35
C ALA A 355 -3.67 -26.55 13.80
N GLU A 356 -2.36 -26.39 14.00
CA GLU A 356 -1.73 -26.30 15.32
C GLU A 356 -1.05 -24.93 15.51
N PRO A 357 -0.97 -24.39 16.73
CA PRO A 357 -0.24 -23.15 16.98
C PRO A 357 1.27 -23.34 16.75
N VAL A 358 1.95 -22.28 16.30
CA VAL A 358 3.41 -22.25 16.10
C VAL A 358 4.03 -21.10 16.88
N THR A 359 5.27 -21.28 17.35
CA THR A 359 6.07 -20.21 17.96
C THR A 359 7.29 -19.92 17.08
N ARG A 360 7.65 -18.64 16.94
CA ARG A 360 8.82 -18.18 16.18
C ARG A 360 9.56 -17.08 16.94
N GLU A 361 10.86 -17.23 17.05
CA GLU A 361 11.74 -16.15 17.52
C GLU A 361 12.06 -15.20 16.37
N VAL A 362 12.10 -13.90 16.67
CA VAL A 362 12.52 -12.83 15.78
C VAL A 362 13.76 -12.20 16.39
N THR A 363 14.81 -12.02 15.59
CA THR A 363 15.99 -11.24 15.98
C THR A 363 16.31 -10.22 14.89
N ALA A 364 16.72 -9.03 15.27
CA ALA A 364 17.06 -7.94 14.36
C ALA A 364 18.36 -7.27 14.79
N ALA A 365 19.20 -6.95 13.82
CA ALA A 365 20.47 -6.26 14.04
C ALA A 365 20.75 -5.27 12.91
N ALA A 366 21.24 -4.08 13.28
CA ALA A 366 21.73 -3.05 12.39
C ALA A 366 23.15 -2.67 12.82
N ASP A 367 24.02 -2.39 11.85
CA ASP A 367 25.34 -1.84 12.12
C ASP A 367 25.24 -0.30 12.19
N ALA A 368 26.11 0.34 12.99
CA ALA A 368 26.18 1.79 13.04
C ALA A 368 26.41 2.37 11.62
N PRO A 369 25.74 3.49 11.27
CA PRO A 369 25.03 4.43 12.14
C PRO A 369 23.54 4.11 12.40
N LEU A 370 23.01 2.99 11.90
CA LEU A 370 21.62 2.61 12.13
C LEU A 370 21.46 1.83 13.44
N ALA A 371 20.27 1.92 14.02
CA ALA A 371 19.81 1.09 15.13
C ALA A 371 18.46 0.46 14.82
N VAL A 372 18.17 -0.67 15.46
CA VAL A 372 16.89 -1.39 15.37
C VAL A 372 16.39 -1.79 16.75
N SER A 373 15.10 -1.61 17.00
CA SER A 373 14.44 -1.98 18.26
C SER A 373 13.05 -2.57 18.04
N PRO A 374 12.66 -3.64 18.77
CA PRO A 374 13.51 -4.42 19.67
C PRO A 374 14.51 -5.28 18.87
N ALA A 375 15.64 -5.62 19.49
CA ALA A 375 16.62 -6.53 18.89
C ALA A 375 16.14 -8.00 18.87
N ALA A 376 15.16 -8.35 19.71
CA ALA A 376 14.54 -9.67 19.75
C ALA A 376 13.07 -9.63 20.18
N ALA A 377 12.26 -10.55 19.66
CA ALA A 377 10.86 -10.75 20.05
C ALA A 377 10.43 -12.21 19.82
N THR A 378 9.41 -12.68 20.54
CA THR A 378 8.83 -14.02 20.36
C THR A 378 7.39 -13.90 19.86
N LEU A 379 7.07 -14.57 18.75
CA LEU A 379 5.73 -14.60 18.16
C LEU A 379 5.04 -15.93 18.43
N GLN A 380 3.93 -15.90 19.16
CA GLN A 380 3.00 -17.04 19.32
C GLN A 380 1.86 -16.91 18.31
N VAL A 381 1.84 -17.78 17.30
CA VAL A 381 0.93 -17.68 16.16
C VAL A 381 -0.09 -18.83 16.19
N PRO A 382 -1.37 -18.57 16.53
CA PRO A 382 -2.40 -19.60 16.54
C PRO A 382 -2.62 -20.23 15.17
N ALA A 383 -3.25 -21.41 15.16
CA ALA A 383 -3.66 -22.09 13.95
C ALA A 383 -4.52 -21.18 13.06
N GLY A 384 -4.18 -21.10 11.77
CA GLY A 384 -4.89 -20.30 10.79
C GLY A 384 -4.77 -18.77 10.93
N GLN A 385 -3.89 -18.25 11.79
CA GLN A 385 -3.70 -16.81 12.04
C GLN A 385 -2.29 -16.35 11.66
N ALA A 386 -2.03 -15.03 11.75
CA ALA A 386 -0.69 -14.48 11.67
C ALA A 386 -0.36 -13.59 12.86
N ARG A 387 0.93 -13.37 13.13
CA ARG A 387 1.41 -12.36 14.08
C ARG A 387 2.61 -11.64 13.50
N ALA A 388 2.80 -10.42 13.98
CA ALA A 388 3.84 -9.52 13.54
C ALA A 388 4.64 -8.98 14.73
N ALA A 389 5.95 -8.84 14.57
CA ALA A 389 6.81 -8.05 15.43
C ALA A 389 7.20 -6.77 14.69
N ARG A 390 6.86 -5.61 15.26
CA ARG A 390 7.30 -4.31 14.72
C ARG A 390 8.76 -4.07 15.10
N LEU A 391 9.55 -3.61 14.14
CA LEU A 391 10.96 -3.28 14.25
C LEU A 391 11.10 -1.80 13.89
N SER A 392 11.34 -0.95 14.88
CA SER A 392 11.63 0.47 14.67
C SER A 392 13.09 0.65 14.30
N LEU A 393 13.34 1.37 13.20
CA LEU A 393 14.65 1.66 12.65
C LEU A 393 14.95 3.14 12.90
N THR A 394 16.11 3.44 13.47
CA THR A 394 16.53 4.81 13.73
C THR A 394 17.95 5.07 13.26
N ALA A 395 18.23 6.32 12.91
CA ALA A 395 19.56 6.80 12.56
C ALA A 395 19.65 8.28 12.90
N ALA A 396 20.85 8.82 12.99
CA ALA A 396 21.03 10.25 13.20
C ALA A 396 20.53 11.06 11.97
N ALA A 397 19.92 12.25 12.14
CA ALA A 397 19.44 13.06 11.01
C ALA A 397 20.53 13.41 9.99
N ASP A 398 21.76 13.62 10.48
CA ASP A 398 22.98 13.89 9.73
C ASP A 398 23.69 12.64 9.19
N THR A 399 23.07 11.45 9.32
CA THR A 399 23.57 10.22 8.69
C THR A 399 23.79 10.44 7.19
N PRO A 400 24.98 10.10 6.65
CA PRO A 400 25.25 10.25 5.23
C PRO A 400 24.22 9.53 4.35
N PRO A 401 23.82 10.10 3.21
CA PRO A 401 22.94 9.40 2.27
C PRO A 401 23.60 8.14 1.74
N GLY A 402 22.83 7.05 1.62
CA GLY A 402 23.35 5.76 1.22
C GLY A 402 22.42 4.60 1.54
N GLU A 403 22.87 3.39 1.24
CA GLU A 403 22.14 2.16 1.53
C GLU A 403 22.79 1.43 2.71
N TYR A 404 21.99 1.08 3.71
CA TYR A 404 22.42 0.44 4.95
C TYR A 404 21.61 -0.84 5.19
N PRO A 405 22.24 -2.00 5.39
CA PRO A 405 21.51 -3.24 5.58
C PRO A 405 21.07 -3.43 7.04
N VAL A 406 19.80 -3.80 7.24
CA VAL A 406 19.29 -4.33 8.50
C VAL A 406 19.07 -5.83 8.35
N ARG A 407 19.70 -6.62 9.22
CA ARG A 407 19.60 -8.08 9.22
C ARG A 407 18.47 -8.51 10.15
N VAL A 408 17.53 -9.29 9.65
CA VAL A 408 16.40 -9.81 10.43
C VAL A 408 16.34 -11.33 10.26
N ARG A 409 16.19 -12.07 11.35
CA ARG A 409 15.98 -13.53 11.32
C ARG A 409 14.68 -13.86 12.02
N VAL A 410 13.88 -14.72 11.40
CA VAL A 410 12.60 -15.19 11.94
C VAL A 410 12.60 -16.72 11.90
N GLY A 411 12.70 -17.35 13.07
CA GLY A 411 13.02 -18.77 13.17
C GLY A 411 14.33 -19.10 12.44
N ASP A 412 14.24 -19.94 11.42
CA ASP A 412 15.40 -20.36 10.64
C ASP A 412 15.67 -19.50 9.39
N GLU A 413 14.71 -18.65 9.01
CA GLU A 413 14.76 -17.83 7.81
C GLU A 413 15.49 -16.51 8.09
N ALA A 414 16.37 -16.11 7.18
CA ALA A 414 17.14 -14.87 7.28
C ALA A 414 16.77 -13.90 6.15
N PHE A 415 16.62 -12.64 6.51
CA PHE A 415 16.23 -11.53 5.65
C PHE A 415 17.24 -10.40 5.80
N THR A 416 17.44 -9.65 4.71
CA THR A 416 18.18 -8.38 4.74
C THR A 416 17.25 -7.31 4.19
N VAL A 417 16.97 -6.30 4.99
CA VAL A 417 16.20 -5.12 4.58
C VAL A 417 17.22 -4.04 4.21
N PRO A 418 17.44 -3.73 2.92
CA PRO A 418 18.17 -2.53 2.54
C PRO A 418 17.38 -1.30 3.00
N VAL A 419 18.05 -0.39 3.68
CA VAL A 419 17.50 0.86 4.19
C VAL A 419 18.19 2.02 3.48
N THR A 420 17.42 2.75 2.67
CA THR A 420 17.92 3.95 1.99
C THR A 420 17.81 5.15 2.92
N VAL A 421 18.95 5.74 3.28
CA VAL A 421 19.01 7.07 3.87
C VAL A 421 19.04 8.09 2.73
N THR A 422 17.98 8.89 2.63
CA THR A 422 17.81 9.88 1.56
C THR A 422 18.63 11.16 1.82
N PRO A 423 19.01 11.91 0.77
CA PRO A 423 19.69 13.21 0.91
C PRO A 423 18.96 14.19 1.81
N GLU A 424 17.64 14.24 1.67
CA GLU A 424 16.76 15.11 2.45
C GLU A 424 15.82 14.24 3.29
N CYS A 425 15.44 14.74 4.47
CA CYS A 425 14.35 14.18 5.23
C CYS A 425 13.32 15.26 5.54
N THR A 426 12.06 14.88 5.50
CA THR A 426 10.95 15.79 5.82
C THR A 426 10.70 15.76 7.32
N GLU A 427 10.48 16.94 7.92
CA GLU A 427 10.11 17.09 9.34
C GLU A 427 8.77 17.84 9.48
N PRO A 428 7.85 17.41 10.37
CA PRO A 428 6.66 18.17 10.68
C PRO A 428 6.99 19.47 11.44
N ARG A 429 6.05 20.42 11.40
CA ARG A 429 6.15 21.70 12.12
C ARG A 429 5.96 21.54 13.63
N VAL A 430 5.34 20.46 14.06
CA VAL A 430 5.06 20.15 15.46
C VAL A 430 4.99 18.64 15.65
N TYR A 431 5.47 18.17 16.80
CA TYR A 431 5.37 16.78 17.23
C TYR A 431 4.52 16.71 18.50
N ALA A 432 3.78 15.63 18.70
CA ALA A 432 3.14 15.32 19.98
C ALA A 432 3.51 13.92 20.47
N THR A 433 3.52 13.76 21.79
CA THR A 433 3.69 12.43 22.42
C THR A 433 2.54 11.48 22.11
N SER A 434 1.33 12.01 21.92
CA SER A 434 0.15 11.31 21.42
C SER A 434 -0.87 12.32 20.91
N TRP A 435 -1.85 11.87 20.13
CA TRP A 435 -3.03 12.65 19.78
C TRP A 435 -4.20 11.73 19.48
N HIS A 436 -5.41 12.22 19.69
CA HIS A 436 -6.61 11.55 19.22
C HIS A 436 -6.87 11.90 17.75
N SER A 437 -7.37 10.93 16.97
CA SER A 437 -7.75 11.16 15.57
C SER A 437 -8.77 12.29 15.43
N GLY A 438 -8.52 13.24 14.53
CA GLY A 438 -9.31 14.47 14.38
C GLY A 438 -8.89 15.62 15.30
N SER A 439 -7.87 15.41 16.13
CA SER A 439 -7.27 16.41 17.03
C SER A 439 -5.73 16.36 16.94
N GLU A 440 -5.24 16.33 15.70
CA GLU A 440 -3.83 16.23 15.32
C GLU A 440 -2.99 17.40 15.89
N PRO A 441 -1.67 17.22 16.14
CA PRO A 441 -0.83 18.27 16.69
C PRO A 441 -0.73 19.52 15.82
N GLU A 442 -0.87 19.40 14.51
CA GLU A 442 -0.88 20.51 13.55
C GLU A 442 -1.98 21.54 13.86
N ARG A 443 -3.09 21.09 14.44
CA ARG A 443 -4.20 21.96 14.87
C ARG A 443 -3.85 22.87 16.04
N ALA A 444 -2.71 22.64 16.70
CA ALA A 444 -2.20 23.54 17.74
C ALA A 444 -1.23 24.59 17.19
N VAL A 445 -0.99 24.62 15.87
CA VAL A 445 -0.06 25.55 15.21
C VAL A 445 -0.61 26.02 13.84
N ASP A 446 -1.91 25.85 13.59
CA ASP A 446 -2.56 26.21 12.32
C ASP A 446 -3.05 27.67 12.32
N GLY A 447 -3.11 28.33 13.48
CA GLY A 447 -3.53 29.71 13.65
C GLY A 447 -5.06 29.87 13.81
N ASP A 448 -5.82 28.78 13.89
CA ASP A 448 -7.26 28.79 14.14
C ASP A 448 -7.58 28.31 15.57
N PRO A 449 -7.93 29.22 16.51
CA PRO A 449 -8.24 28.82 17.88
C PRO A 449 -9.50 27.94 18.02
N ASN A 450 -10.27 27.75 16.94
CA ASN A 450 -11.44 26.86 16.94
C ASN A 450 -11.10 25.40 16.66
N THR A 451 -9.89 25.11 16.16
CA THR A 451 -9.34 23.76 16.11
C THR A 451 -8.47 23.53 17.35
N PHE A 452 -8.13 22.27 17.63
CA PHE A 452 -7.22 21.95 18.73
C PHE A 452 -6.56 20.60 18.55
N TRP A 453 -5.36 20.50 19.11
CA TRP A 453 -4.76 19.23 19.47
C TRP A 453 -5.37 18.69 20.77
N HIS A 454 -5.50 17.36 20.86
CA HIS A 454 -5.82 16.67 22.10
C HIS A 454 -5.04 15.37 22.17
N SER A 455 -4.38 15.09 23.30
CA SER A 455 -3.71 13.81 23.56
C SER A 455 -4.67 12.64 23.41
N GLU A 456 -4.17 11.44 23.12
CA GLU A 456 -5.02 10.26 22.95
C GLU A 456 -5.81 9.99 24.24
N TYR A 457 -7.13 9.86 24.09
CA TYR A 457 -8.08 9.70 25.19
C TYR A 457 -8.90 8.41 25.08
N VAL A 458 -8.79 7.64 23.98
CA VAL A 458 -9.37 6.28 23.86
C VAL A 458 -8.41 5.33 23.10
N PRO A 459 -7.70 4.43 23.80
CA PRO A 459 -7.50 4.39 25.25
C PRO A 459 -6.63 5.56 25.71
N VAL A 460 -6.84 6.04 26.94
CA VAL A 460 -6.08 7.18 27.49
C VAL A 460 -4.59 6.89 27.51
N THR A 461 -3.79 7.79 26.92
CA THR A 461 -2.34 7.82 27.15
C THR A 461 -2.05 8.80 28.30
N PRO A 462 -1.49 8.34 29.43
CA PRO A 462 -1.38 9.17 30.63
C PRO A 462 -0.38 10.32 30.49
N LEU A 463 -0.51 11.33 31.35
CA LEU A 463 0.50 12.39 31.49
C LEU A 463 1.83 11.80 32.03
N PRO A 464 2.99 12.41 31.70
CA PRO A 464 3.15 13.64 30.94
C PRO A 464 2.87 13.49 29.43
N GLN A 465 2.32 14.54 28.83
CA GLN A 465 2.11 14.67 27.39
C GLN A 465 2.76 15.97 26.91
N SER A 466 3.25 16.02 25.67
CA SER A 466 3.91 17.23 25.17
C SER A 466 3.60 17.54 23.71
N LEU A 467 3.72 18.84 23.40
CA LEU A 467 3.87 19.35 22.03
C LEU A 467 5.30 19.88 21.88
N THR A 468 5.99 19.48 20.82
CA THR A 468 7.32 20.00 20.47
C THR A 468 7.24 20.73 19.14
N LEU A 469 7.36 22.06 19.17
CA LEU A 469 7.40 22.89 17.96
C LEU A 469 8.74 22.76 17.26
N ASN A 470 8.72 22.67 15.94
CA ASN A 470 9.89 22.72 15.07
C ASN A 470 9.96 24.07 14.37
N LEU A 471 10.97 24.88 14.73
CA LEU A 471 11.17 26.23 14.20
C LEU A 471 11.89 26.24 12.83
N GLY A 472 12.25 25.07 12.31
CA GLY A 472 12.95 24.85 11.04
C GLY A 472 14.44 25.20 11.06
N ALA A 473 14.87 26.08 11.97
CA ALA A 473 16.26 26.47 12.19
C ALA A 473 16.44 26.91 13.64
N VAL A 474 17.70 26.96 14.10
CA VAL A 474 18.02 27.52 15.43
C VAL A 474 17.70 29.02 15.44
N ARG A 475 16.83 29.43 16.37
CA ARG A 475 16.42 30.82 16.61
C ARG A 475 16.59 31.14 18.10
N GLN A 476 16.73 32.43 18.43
CA GLN A 476 16.60 32.86 19.83
C GLN A 476 15.13 32.85 20.21
N VAL A 477 14.78 32.19 21.31
CA VAL A 477 13.43 32.14 21.88
C VAL A 477 13.49 32.48 23.36
N ASP A 478 12.49 33.23 23.84
CA ASP A 478 12.38 33.66 25.24
C ASP A 478 11.01 33.36 25.87
N ARG A 479 10.06 32.87 25.07
CA ARG A 479 8.73 32.53 25.57
C ARG A 479 8.04 31.41 24.80
N VAL A 480 7.06 30.81 25.47
CA VAL A 480 6.01 30.00 24.86
C VAL A 480 4.66 30.59 25.23
N THR A 481 3.77 30.76 24.26
CA THR A 481 2.35 31.05 24.50
C THR A 481 1.53 29.78 24.32
N TYR A 482 0.54 29.58 25.17
CA TYR A 482 -0.37 28.43 25.12
C TYR A 482 -1.81 28.92 25.25
N GLN A 483 -2.61 28.66 24.23
CA GLN A 483 -4.05 28.90 24.21
C GLN A 483 -4.76 27.56 24.47
N PRO A 484 -5.42 27.40 25.63
CA PRO A 484 -6.34 26.29 25.82
C PRO A 484 -7.50 26.35 24.84
N ARG A 485 -8.21 25.23 24.71
CA ARG A 485 -9.47 25.14 23.98
C ARG A 485 -10.44 26.26 24.38
N VAL A 486 -11.12 26.83 23.39
CA VAL A 486 -12.10 27.92 23.56
C VAL A 486 -13.54 27.48 23.24
N ASP A 487 -13.77 26.19 23.01
CA ASP A 487 -15.06 25.57 22.68
C ASP A 487 -16.01 25.40 23.89
N GLY A 488 -15.69 26.02 25.03
CA GLY A 488 -16.43 25.87 26.28
C GLY A 488 -16.08 24.62 27.09
N ASN A 489 -15.19 23.76 26.60
CA ASN A 489 -14.71 22.58 27.31
C ASN A 489 -13.24 22.70 27.70
N LEU A 490 -12.98 22.74 29.01
CA LEU A 490 -11.61 22.83 29.55
C LEU A 490 -10.93 21.46 29.70
N ASN A 491 -11.40 20.40 29.06
CA ASN A 491 -10.71 19.11 29.14
C ASN A 491 -9.32 19.18 28.47
N GLY A 492 -8.29 18.74 29.19
CA GLY A 492 -6.90 18.79 28.76
C GLY A 492 -6.21 20.15 28.95
N THR A 493 -6.85 21.17 29.55
CA THR A 493 -6.15 22.43 29.84
C THR A 493 -4.95 22.17 30.76
N ILE A 494 -3.75 22.51 30.29
CA ILE A 494 -2.49 22.29 31.00
C ILE A 494 -2.46 23.18 32.25
N LEU A 495 -2.24 22.56 33.42
CA LEU A 495 -2.22 23.22 34.73
C LEU A 495 -0.82 23.28 35.31
N GLN A 496 -0.03 22.22 35.20
CA GLN A 496 1.40 22.23 35.55
C GLN A 496 2.19 21.90 34.30
N TYR A 497 3.17 22.73 33.98
CA TYR A 497 3.94 22.61 32.76
C TYR A 497 5.44 22.69 33.00
N LYS A 498 6.18 22.16 32.03
CA LYS A 498 7.59 22.44 31.79
C LYS A 498 7.81 22.86 30.35
N VAL A 499 8.78 23.72 30.12
CA VAL A 499 9.26 24.11 28.79
C VAL A 499 10.70 23.67 28.64
N TYR A 500 10.99 22.99 27.55
CA TYR A 500 12.34 22.59 27.17
C TYR A 500 12.70 23.16 25.80
N VAL A 501 14.00 23.36 25.57
CA VAL A 501 14.54 23.76 24.27
C VAL A 501 15.63 22.79 23.82
N SER A 502 15.78 22.66 22.51
CA SER A 502 16.84 21.85 21.90
C SER A 502 17.29 22.44 20.56
N ALA A 503 18.59 22.32 20.27
CA ALA A 503 19.16 22.69 18.97
C ALA A 503 19.16 21.51 17.98
N ASP A 504 19.22 20.28 18.49
CA ASP A 504 19.42 19.05 17.71
C ASP A 504 18.21 18.10 17.73
N GLY A 505 17.24 18.34 18.60
CA GLY A 505 16.05 17.51 18.79
C GLY A 505 16.27 16.30 19.70
N ARG A 506 17.49 16.03 20.17
CA ARG A 506 17.79 14.87 21.02
C ARG A 506 18.00 15.30 22.47
N GLU A 507 18.86 16.29 22.66
CA GLU A 507 19.16 16.83 23.99
C GLU A 507 18.27 18.02 24.28
N PHE A 508 17.39 17.87 25.27
CA PHE A 508 16.48 18.93 25.71
C PHE A 508 16.92 19.50 27.06
N THR A 509 17.00 20.82 27.14
CA THR A 509 17.29 21.56 28.38
C THR A 509 16.02 22.23 28.89
N GLU A 510 15.69 22.02 30.17
CA GLU A 510 14.56 22.70 30.82
C GLU A 510 14.89 24.19 30.97
N VAL A 511 13.99 25.07 30.49
CA VAL A 511 14.15 26.53 30.56
C VAL A 511 13.06 27.22 31.36
N ALA A 512 11.91 26.57 31.55
CA ALA A 512 10.84 27.06 32.41
C ALA A 512 10.03 25.91 33.01
N ALA A 513 9.45 26.16 34.17
CA ALA A 513 8.42 25.32 34.77
C ALA A 513 7.45 26.20 35.54
N GLY A 514 6.18 25.78 35.65
CA GLY A 514 5.20 26.57 36.38
C GLY A 514 3.81 25.99 36.38
N THR A 515 2.86 26.81 36.81
CA THR A 515 1.45 26.48 36.84
C THR A 515 0.60 27.54 36.17
N TRP A 516 -0.53 27.13 35.59
CA TRP A 516 -1.55 28.01 35.03
C TRP A 516 -2.92 27.68 35.61
N ASP A 517 -3.81 28.68 35.64
CA ASP A 517 -5.19 28.53 36.11
C ASP A 517 -6.00 27.61 35.18
N ARG A 518 -7.04 26.96 35.72
CA ARG A 518 -8.01 26.19 34.94
C ARG A 518 -9.03 27.11 34.26
N ASP A 519 -8.60 27.77 33.20
CA ASP A 519 -9.43 28.62 32.35
C ASP A 519 -8.92 28.63 30.90
N ALA A 520 -9.72 29.23 30.01
CA ALA A 520 -9.39 29.39 28.59
C ALA A 520 -8.60 30.68 28.28
N ARG A 521 -8.07 31.39 29.28
CA ARG A 521 -7.27 32.60 29.04
C ARG A 521 -5.93 32.19 28.42
N LEU A 522 -5.40 33.04 27.53
CA LEU A 522 -4.07 32.86 26.96
C LEU A 522 -3.02 32.79 28.07
N LYS A 523 -2.13 31.80 27.96
CA LYS A 523 -1.10 31.52 28.96
C LYS A 523 0.27 31.80 28.36
N THR A 524 1.20 32.24 29.20
CA THR A 524 2.57 32.54 28.78
C THR A 524 3.55 31.95 29.79
N ALA A 525 4.58 31.30 29.26
CA ALA A 525 5.79 30.91 29.99
C ALA A 525 6.96 31.71 29.41
N SER A 526 7.65 32.48 30.25
CA SER A 526 8.83 33.26 29.85
C SER A 526 10.06 32.71 30.52
N PHE A 527 11.19 32.77 29.84
CA PHE A 527 12.48 32.26 30.29
C PHE A 527 13.63 33.09 29.71
N ALA A 528 14.86 32.82 30.17
CA ALA A 528 16.04 33.48 29.61
C ALA A 528 16.23 33.07 28.14
N ALA A 529 16.50 34.03 27.26
CA ALA A 529 16.66 33.77 25.82
C ALA A 529 17.67 32.63 25.56
N ALA A 530 17.25 31.64 24.77
CA ALA A 530 18.05 30.47 24.43
C ALA A 530 17.99 30.19 22.92
N GLY A 531 19.10 29.68 22.37
CA GLY A 531 19.12 29.19 21.00
C GLY A 531 18.41 27.85 20.89
N ALA A 532 17.32 27.78 20.13
CA ALA A 532 16.51 26.58 19.98
C ALA A 532 16.07 26.39 18.53
N ARG A 533 16.10 25.16 18.04
CA ARG A 533 15.35 24.73 16.85
C ARG A 533 14.03 24.07 17.26
N TYR A 534 14.03 23.35 18.37
CA TYR A 534 12.86 22.68 18.93
C TYR A 534 12.49 23.27 20.28
N VAL A 535 11.19 23.49 20.52
CA VAL A 535 10.66 23.98 21.78
C VAL A 535 9.55 23.05 22.25
N ARG A 536 9.71 22.41 23.40
CA ARG A 536 8.75 21.44 23.95
C ARG A 536 7.97 22.04 25.10
N LEU A 537 6.64 22.07 24.98
CA LEU A 537 5.71 22.30 26.09
C LEU A 537 5.22 20.95 26.61
N GLU A 538 5.59 20.60 27.84
CA GLU A 538 5.22 19.35 28.50
C GLU A 538 4.20 19.60 29.62
N ALA A 539 3.07 18.92 29.54
CA ALA A 539 2.02 18.93 30.54
C ALA A 539 2.27 17.84 31.59
N HIS A 540 2.32 18.20 32.87
CA HIS A 540 2.43 17.26 33.99
C HIS A 540 1.10 17.05 34.72
N THR A 541 0.26 18.08 34.74
CA THR A 541 -1.12 17.99 35.20
C THR A 541 -2.02 18.81 34.28
N ALA A 542 -3.26 18.39 34.16
CA ALA A 542 -4.26 19.07 33.35
C ALA A 542 -5.66 18.89 33.94
N SER A 543 -6.63 19.67 33.46
CA SER A 543 -8.03 19.46 33.83
C SER A 543 -8.67 18.28 33.10
N GLY A 544 -9.64 17.65 33.76
CA GLY A 544 -10.45 16.57 33.20
C GLY A 544 -9.84 15.17 33.34
N GLY A 545 -8.60 15.05 33.82
CA GLY A 545 -7.94 13.76 34.07
C GLY A 545 -6.51 13.74 33.53
N SER A 546 -6.10 12.60 32.97
CA SER A 546 -4.78 12.43 32.35
C SER A 546 -4.84 12.77 30.85
N TYR A 547 -5.10 14.04 30.55
CA TYR A 547 -5.23 14.54 29.17
C TYR A 547 -4.37 15.79 28.98
N ALA A 548 -4.07 16.15 27.74
CA ALA A 548 -3.55 17.47 27.41
C ALA A 548 -4.18 17.94 26.11
N SER A 549 -4.48 19.24 26.01
CA SER A 549 -5.05 19.84 24.81
C SER A 549 -4.55 21.25 24.61
N ALA A 550 -4.50 21.68 23.35
CA ALA A 550 -4.09 23.02 22.98
C ALA A 550 -4.83 23.46 21.72
N ALA A 551 -5.45 24.62 21.77
CA ALA A 551 -5.96 25.28 20.57
C ALA A 551 -4.80 25.92 19.81
N GLU A 552 -3.89 26.61 20.49
CA GLU A 552 -2.69 27.17 19.85
C GLU A 552 -1.49 27.12 20.78
N VAL A 553 -0.31 26.89 20.20
CA VAL A 553 0.99 27.03 20.86
C VAL A 553 1.92 27.79 19.94
N THR A 554 2.62 28.81 20.46
CA THR A 554 3.67 29.50 19.71
C THR A 554 4.92 29.65 20.57
N ALA A 555 6.08 29.70 19.93
CA ALA A 555 7.34 30.06 20.56
C ALA A 555 7.87 31.34 19.92
N GLY A 556 8.34 32.27 20.75
CA GLY A 556 8.71 33.63 20.35
C GLY A 556 10.00 34.12 20.96
#